data_AF-A0A401TKM8-F1
#
_entry.id   AF-A0A401TKM8-F1
#
_cell.length_a   1.000
_cell.length_b   1.000
_cell.length_c   1.000
_cell.angle_alpha   90.00
_cell.angle_beta   90.00
_cell.angle_gamma   90.00
#
_symmetry.space_group_name_H-M   'P 1'
#
loop_
_entity.id
_entity.type
_entity.pdbx_description
1 polymer ?
#
loop_
_entity_poly.entity_id
_entity_poly.type
_entity_poly.pdbx_seq_one_letter_code
_entity_poly.pdbx_strand_id
1 'polypeptide(L)'
;WTDIDHETIYCANRLTGKDVISLANNLYNLHDIIILHELKQPKVTSFCADGVAPNGGCQYLCLSAPQINIHSPKYTCACPDNMKLGQDMRKCYK
;
A
#
# COMPACT_ATOMS: atom_id res chain seq x y z
N TRP A 1 -13.60 1.80 -14.50
CA TRP A 1 -12.19 1.70 -14.91
C TRP A 1 -11.92 2.79 -15.93
N THR A 2 -10.65 3.14 -16.15
CA THR A 2 -10.23 4.02 -17.25
C THR A 2 -10.02 3.17 -18.51
N ASP A 3 -10.38 3.73 -19.66
CA ASP A 3 -10.18 3.13 -20.97
C ASP A 3 -9.47 4.14 -21.86
N ILE A 4 -8.26 3.80 -22.30
CA ILE A 4 -7.38 4.68 -23.09
C ILE A 4 -7.89 4.79 -24.52
N ASP A 5 -8.31 3.68 -25.12
CA ASP A 5 -8.76 3.64 -26.52
C ASP A 5 -10.05 4.44 -26.71
N HIS A 6 -10.92 4.43 -25.71
CA HIS A 6 -12.17 5.17 -25.70
C HIS A 6 -12.09 6.52 -24.96
N GLU A 7 -10.92 6.90 -24.42
CA GLU A 7 -10.71 8.14 -23.66
C GLU A 7 -11.80 8.40 -22.59
N THR A 8 -12.22 7.33 -21.91
CA THR A 8 -13.44 7.30 -21.10
C THR A 8 -13.22 6.64 -19.75
N ILE A 9 -13.92 7.15 -18.73
CA ILE A 9 -14.06 6.50 -17.43
C ILE A 9 -15.41 5.78 -17.39
N TYR A 10 -15.38 4.46 -17.26
CA TYR A 10 -16.58 3.65 -17.11
C TYR A 10 -16.84 3.28 -15.64
N CYS A 11 -18.09 3.03 -15.29
CA CYS A 11 -18.43 2.25 -14.10
C CYS A 11 -19.46 1.17 -14.42
N ALA A 12 -19.47 0.12 -13.60
CA ALA A 12 -20.38 -1.00 -13.70
C ALA A 12 -20.64 -1.56 -12.30
N ASN A 13 -21.67 -2.40 -12.18
CA ASN A 13 -21.92 -3.15 -10.96
C ASN A 13 -20.77 -4.15 -10.70
N ARG A 14 -20.06 -3.99 -9.57
CA ARG A 14 -18.89 -4.83 -9.23
C ARG A 14 -19.21 -6.31 -9.01
N LEU A 15 -20.45 -6.66 -8.66
CA LEU A 15 -20.86 -8.04 -8.35
C LEU A 15 -21.38 -8.78 -9.59
N THR A 16 -22.14 -8.09 -10.45
CA THR A 16 -22.81 -8.72 -11.61
C THR A 16 -22.15 -8.40 -12.95
N GLY A 17 -21.31 -7.37 -13.01
CA GLY A 17 -20.73 -6.86 -14.26
C GLY A 17 -21.72 -6.10 -15.16
N LYS A 18 -22.97 -5.90 -14.72
CA LYS A 18 -24.01 -5.20 -15.49
C LYS A 18 -23.95 -3.68 -15.30
N ASP A 19 -24.82 -2.98 -16.03
CA ASP A 19 -25.07 -1.54 -15.90
C ASP A 19 -23.81 -0.70 -16.17
N VAL A 20 -23.14 -1.02 -17.27
CA VAL A 20 -21.97 -0.28 -17.74
C VAL A 20 -22.42 1.11 -18.20
N ILE A 21 -21.89 2.16 -17.57
CA ILE A 21 -22.15 3.56 -17.94
C ILE A 21 -20.83 4.32 -18.08
N SER A 22 -20.83 5.31 -18.99
CA SER A 22 -19.75 6.28 -19.14
C SER A 22 -19.95 7.43 -18.16
N LEU A 23 -19.01 7.62 -17.23
CA LEU A 23 -19.03 8.69 -16.23
C LEU A 23 -18.44 10.00 -16.75
N ALA A 24 -17.37 9.90 -17.54
CA ALA A 24 -16.70 11.03 -18.16
C ALA A 24 -15.97 10.56 -19.43
N ASN A 25 -15.91 11.41 -20.45
CA ASN A 25 -15.30 11.13 -21.76
C ASN A 25 -14.45 12.33 -22.23
N ASN A 26 -13.79 12.17 -23.38
CA ASN A 26 -12.84 13.15 -23.95
C ASN A 26 -11.70 13.48 -22.98
N LEU A 27 -11.19 12.45 -22.31
CA LEU A 27 -10.11 12.54 -21.35
C LEU A 27 -8.85 11.92 -21.95
N TYR A 28 -7.92 12.76 -22.37
CA TYR A 28 -6.65 12.33 -22.96
C TYR A 28 -5.68 11.76 -21.93
N ASN A 29 -4.96 10.70 -22.30
CA ASN A 29 -3.89 10.07 -21.49
C ASN A 29 -4.34 9.64 -20.09
N LEU A 30 -5.53 9.05 -19.98
CA LEU A 30 -6.02 8.48 -18.73
C LEU A 30 -5.26 7.21 -18.34
N HIS A 31 -4.37 7.33 -17.36
CA HIS A 31 -3.57 6.19 -16.89
C HIS A 31 -4.05 5.57 -15.58
N ASP A 32 -4.47 6.39 -14.61
CA ASP A 32 -4.81 5.90 -13.27
C ASP A 32 -5.99 6.67 -12.66
N ILE A 33 -6.72 6.01 -11.76
CA ILE A 33 -7.83 6.57 -11.01
C ILE A 33 -7.85 6.03 -9.59
N ILE A 34 -7.96 6.93 -8.62
CA ILE A 34 -8.08 6.59 -7.21
C ILE A 34 -9.45 7.00 -6.66
N ILE A 35 -9.96 6.23 -5.69
CA ILE A 35 -11.15 6.61 -4.93
C ILE A 35 -10.71 7.34 -3.67
N LEU A 36 -10.94 8.64 -3.60
CA LEU A 36 -10.69 9.45 -2.41
C LEU A 36 -11.94 9.41 -1.50
N HIS A 37 -11.89 8.58 -0.46
CA HIS A 37 -12.97 8.45 0.51
C HIS A 37 -12.44 7.90 1.85
N GLU A 38 -12.91 8.40 2.99
CA GLU A 38 -12.42 7.97 4.32
C GLU A 38 -12.56 6.46 4.55
N LEU A 39 -13.68 5.86 4.11
CA LEU A 39 -13.88 4.40 4.18
C LEU A 39 -12.86 3.58 3.38
N LYS A 40 -12.12 4.17 2.44
CA LYS A 40 -11.01 3.50 1.75
C LYS A 40 -9.68 3.60 2.52
N GLN A 41 -9.61 4.44 3.54
CA GLN A 41 -8.44 4.72 4.37
C GLN A 41 -8.77 4.48 5.85
N PRO A 42 -9.13 3.24 6.25
CA PRO A 42 -9.47 2.96 7.64
C PRO A 42 -8.29 3.26 8.57
N LYS A 43 -8.58 3.84 9.74
CA LYS A 43 -7.59 4.06 10.79
C LYS A 43 -7.12 2.71 11.32
N VAL A 44 -5.81 2.47 11.24
CA VAL A 44 -5.15 1.26 11.75
C VAL A 44 -3.94 1.65 12.59
N THR A 45 -3.62 0.82 13.59
CA THR A 45 -2.40 1.00 14.39
C THR A 45 -1.17 0.81 13.52
N SER A 46 -0.21 1.73 13.64
CA SER A 46 1.10 1.61 13.00
C SER A 46 2.11 1.06 14.00
N PHE A 47 2.47 -0.20 13.89
CA PHE A 47 3.45 -0.82 14.81
C PHE A 47 4.85 -0.18 14.76
N CYS A 48 5.16 0.55 13.68
CA CYS A 48 6.41 1.29 13.53
C CYS A 48 6.39 2.66 14.22
N ALA A 49 5.23 3.34 14.24
CA ALA A 49 5.09 4.68 14.81
C ALA A 49 4.58 4.64 16.26
N ASP A 50 3.65 3.73 16.56
CA ASP A 50 2.95 3.60 17.85
C ASP A 50 3.66 2.62 18.81
N GLY A 51 4.84 2.14 18.43
CA GLY A 51 5.63 1.18 19.21
C GLY A 51 6.45 1.80 20.34
N VAL A 52 7.22 0.96 21.05
CA VAL A 52 8.06 1.36 22.19
C VAL A 52 9.24 2.24 21.78
N ALA A 53 9.75 2.06 20.56
CA ALA A 53 10.88 2.80 20.02
C ALA A 53 10.48 3.52 18.73
N PRO A 54 11.02 4.71 18.45
CA PRO A 54 10.75 5.42 17.20
C PRO A 54 11.16 4.55 16.01
N ASN A 55 10.33 4.53 14.96
CA ASN A 55 10.56 3.71 13.76
C ASN A 55 10.72 2.20 14.08
N GLY A 56 10.02 1.69 15.09
CA GLY A 56 10.22 0.31 15.59
C GLY A 56 11.62 0.02 16.13
N GLY A 57 12.47 1.04 16.29
CA GLY A 57 13.90 0.93 16.56
C GLY A 57 14.72 0.37 15.39
N CYS A 58 14.25 0.51 14.16
CA CYS A 58 15.00 0.21 12.95
C CYS A 58 15.98 1.34 12.59
N GLN A 59 17.18 1.00 12.11
CA GLN A 59 18.16 2.00 11.66
C GLN A 59 17.72 2.72 10.37
N TYR A 60 16.99 2.04 9.48
CA TYR A 60 16.57 2.59 8.19
C TYR A 60 15.05 2.48 8.00
N LEU A 61 14.55 1.44 7.33
CA LEU A 61 13.10 1.27 7.10
C LEU A 61 12.49 0.33 8.15
N CYS A 62 11.30 0.69 8.63
CA CYS A 62 10.40 -0.20 9.37
C CYS A 62 9.20 -0.53 8.48
N LEU A 63 9.02 -1.80 8.15
CA LEU A 63 8.00 -2.28 7.20
C LEU A 63 7.05 -3.24 7.88
N SER A 64 5.74 -3.03 7.70
CA SER A 64 4.69 -3.94 8.19
C SER A 64 4.90 -5.35 7.65
N ALA A 65 4.84 -6.34 8.53
CA ALA A 65 5.05 -7.73 8.17
C ALA A 65 3.70 -8.44 7.90
N PRO A 66 3.66 -9.39 6.94
CA PRO A 66 2.45 -10.15 6.65
C PRO A 66 2.02 -11.00 7.86
N GLN A 67 0.74 -10.97 8.19
CA GLN A 67 0.17 -11.73 9.31
C GLN A 67 -0.33 -13.10 8.81
N ILE A 68 0.57 -14.08 8.71
CA ILE A 68 0.27 -15.42 8.17
C ILE A 68 -0.23 -16.36 9.27
N ASN A 69 0.30 -16.22 10.48
CA ASN A 69 -0.08 -17.00 11.66
C ASN A 69 0.02 -16.15 12.93
N ILE A 70 -0.40 -16.70 14.07
CA ILE A 70 -0.41 -16.00 15.36
C ILE A 70 0.98 -15.56 15.85
N HIS A 71 2.05 -16.20 15.37
CA HIS A 71 3.43 -15.90 15.74
C HIS A 71 4.11 -14.94 14.75
N SER A 72 3.40 -14.46 13.73
CA SER A 72 3.97 -13.55 12.74
C SER A 72 4.37 -12.22 13.41
N PRO A 73 5.60 -11.72 13.16
CA PRO A 73 6.01 -10.42 13.68
C PRO A 73 5.10 -9.33 13.11
N LYS A 74 5.00 -8.20 13.79
CA LYS A 74 4.18 -7.07 13.32
C LYS A 74 4.87 -6.22 12.27
N TYR A 75 6.19 -6.14 12.33
CA TYR A 75 7.02 -5.41 11.39
C TYR A 75 8.40 -6.07 11.28
N THR A 76 9.17 -5.64 10.28
CA THR A 76 10.58 -6.01 10.07
C THR A 76 11.39 -4.77 9.70
N CYS A 77 12.67 -4.75 10.09
CA CYS A 77 13.59 -3.71 9.64
C CYS A 77 14.18 -4.07 8.27
N ALA A 78 14.31 -3.08 7.40
CA ALA A 78 14.93 -3.24 6.08
C ALA A 78 16.07 -2.23 5.89
N CYS A 79 17.10 -2.66 5.17
CA CYS A 79 18.30 -1.87 4.90
C CYS A 79 18.28 -1.26 3.50
N PRO A 80 19.09 -0.21 3.24
CA PRO A 80 19.30 0.29 1.89
C PRO A 80 19.82 -0.80 0.96
N ASP A 81 19.70 -0.57 -0.35
CA ASP A 81 20.32 -1.43 -1.35
C ASP A 81 21.82 -1.60 -1.08
N ASN A 82 22.34 -2.81 -1.31
CA ASN A 82 23.73 -3.20 -1.06
C ASN A 82 24.18 -3.19 0.41
N MET A 83 23.25 -3.28 1.37
CA MET A 83 23.53 -3.51 2.79
C MET A 83 22.75 -4.72 3.31
N LYS A 84 23.24 -5.33 4.39
CA LYS A 84 22.61 -6.46 5.07
C LYS A 84 22.13 -6.07 6.46
N LEU A 85 21.00 -6.63 6.86
CA LEU A 85 20.50 -6.51 8.22
C LEU A 85 21.41 -7.30 9.15
N GLY A 86 21.84 -6.66 10.24
CA GLY A 86 22.66 -7.27 11.26
C GLY A 86 21.92 -8.32 12.08
N GLN A 87 22.68 -9.05 12.89
CA GLN A 87 22.13 -10.07 13.80
C GLN A 87 21.20 -9.49 14.87
N ASP A 88 21.31 -8.20 15.18
CA ASP A 88 20.40 -7.50 16.07
C ASP A 88 19.02 -7.23 15.44
N MET A 89 18.86 -7.56 14.15
CA MET A 89 17.65 -7.36 13.35
C MET A 89 17.20 -5.91 13.26
N ARG A 90 18.11 -4.95 13.51
CA ARG A 90 17.81 -3.52 13.59
C ARG A 90 18.79 -2.65 12.80
N LYS A 91 20.09 -2.96 12.91
CA LYS A 91 21.16 -2.19 12.28
C LYS A 91 21.56 -2.78 10.93
N CYS A 92 22.09 -1.93 10.06
CA CYS A 92 22.53 -2.26 8.72
C CYS A 92 24.05 -2.21 8.63
N TYR A 93 24.61 -3.21 7.96
CA TYR A 93 26.05 -3.38 7.73
C TYR A 93 26.31 -3.59 6.24
N LYS A 94 27.50 -3.24 5.76
CA LYS A 94 27.92 -3.61 4.40
C LYS A 94 28.31 -5.07 4.34
#